data_AF-A0A183DDI0-F1
#
_entry.id   AF-A0A183DDI0-F1
#
_cell.length_a   1.000
_cell.length_b   1.000
_cell.length_c   1.000
_cell.angle_alpha   90.00
_cell.angle_beta   90.00
_cell.angle_gamma   90.00
#
_symmetry.space_group_name_H-M   'P 1'
#
loop_
_entity.id
_entity.type
_entity.pdbx_description
1 polymer ?
#
loop_
_entity_poly.entity_id
_entity_poly.type
_entity_poly.pdbx_seq_one_letter_code
_entity_poly.pdbx_strand_id
1 'polypeptide(L)'
;LGVQLWCYECYSNPLALLLAVCNYQRESRLLAELNEKCRKCLALQSSSIDYSKCVNMACMVKQKRILLGRSKAELAVRSHSLTERGFSQQQ
;
A
#
# COMPACT_ATOMS: atom_id res chain seq x y z
N LEU A 1 15.02 20.26 22.04
CA LEU A 1 13.76 20.87 21.55
C LEU A 1 13.21 19.94 20.47
N GLY A 2 12.20 19.14 20.84
CA GLY A 2 11.77 17.96 20.08
C GLY A 2 10.97 18.33 18.83
N VAL A 3 11.41 17.83 17.68
CA VAL A 3 10.70 17.97 16.41
C VAL A 3 9.41 17.16 16.48
N GLN A 4 8.27 17.83 16.32
CA GLN A 4 6.96 17.20 16.40
C GLN A 4 6.75 16.35 15.12
N LEU A 5 6.88 15.03 15.25
CA LEU A 5 6.81 14.02 14.16
C LEU A 5 5.41 13.82 13.53
N TRP A 6 4.47 14.73 13.79
CA TRP A 6 3.05 14.53 13.49
C TRP A 6 2.57 15.63 12.54
N CYS A 7 1.97 15.26 11.41
CA CYS A 7 1.24 16.24 10.60
C CYS A 7 -0.02 16.73 11.36
N TYR A 8 -0.59 17.86 10.96
CA TYR A 8 -1.76 18.47 11.64
C TYR A 8 -2.93 17.49 11.82
N GLU A 9 -3.18 16.65 10.81
CA GLU A 9 -4.20 15.62 10.86
C GLU A 9 -3.88 14.54 11.89
N CYS A 10 -2.62 14.11 12.00
CA CYS A 10 -2.19 13.12 12.98
C CYS A 10 -2.17 13.69 14.41
N TYR A 11 -1.92 14.99 14.57
CA TYR A 11 -2.06 15.67 15.86
C TYR A 11 -3.52 15.71 16.31
N SER A 12 -4.43 16.05 15.38
CA SER A 12 -5.87 16.21 15.67
C SER A 12 -6.62 14.88 15.74
N ASN A 13 -6.16 13.87 15.00
CA ASN A 13 -6.76 12.53 14.93
C ASN A 13 -5.68 11.46 14.69
N PRO A 14 -4.95 11.05 15.74
CA PRO A 14 -3.89 10.04 15.62
C PRO A 14 -4.39 8.68 15.16
N LEU A 15 -5.69 8.39 15.35
CA LEU A 15 -6.32 7.14 14.91
C LEU A 15 -6.41 7.05 13.38
N ALA A 16 -6.50 8.16 12.67
CA ALA A 16 -6.54 8.17 11.21
C ALA A 16 -5.26 7.57 10.59
N LEU A 17 -4.09 7.97 11.11
CA LEU A 17 -2.81 7.40 10.70
C LEU A 17 -2.71 5.91 11.02
N LEU A 18 -3.12 5.53 12.24
CA LEU A 18 -3.09 4.13 12.66
C LEU A 18 -3.93 3.26 11.71
N LEU A 19 -5.14 3.70 11.37
CA LEU A 19 -6.01 3.01 10.43
C LEU A 19 -5.41 2.94 9.03
N ALA A 20 -4.83 4.03 8.53
CA ALA A 20 -4.16 4.05 7.22
C ALA A 20 -3.00 3.05 7.16
N VAL A 21 -2.14 3.02 8.19
CA VAL A 21 -1.02 2.07 8.30
C VAL A 21 -1.50 0.63 8.40
N CYS A 22 -2.50 0.36 9.24
CA CYS A 22 -3.07 -0.98 9.37
C CYS A 22 -3.66 -1.48 8.06
N ASN A 23 -4.39 -0.63 7.34
CA ASN A 23 -4.96 -0.96 6.04
C ASN A 23 -3.85 -1.24 5.01
N TYR A 24 -2.84 -0.38 4.94
CA TYR A 24 -1.69 -0.57 4.05
C TYR A 24 -0.95 -1.88 4.33
N GLN A 25 -0.68 -2.21 5.59
CA GLN A 25 -0.03 -3.47 5.95
C GLN A 25 -0.89 -4.69 5.60
N ARG A 26 -2.21 -4.62 5.85
CA ARG A 26 -3.14 -5.70 5.52
C ARG A 26 -3.16 -5.96 4.02
N GLU A 27 -3.24 -4.91 3.21
CA GLU A 27 -3.23 -5.03 1.75
C GLU A 27 -1.89 -5.53 1.23
N SER A 28 -0.78 -5.07 1.79
CA SER A 28 0.57 -5.52 1.44
C SER A 28 0.76 -7.02 1.68
N ARG A 29 0.30 -7.53 2.83
CA ARG A 29 0.33 -8.96 3.15
C ARG A 29 -0.52 -9.78 2.19
N LEU A 30 -1.75 -9.33 1.94
CA LEU A 30 -2.64 -10.00 1.00
C LEU A 30 -2.07 -10.01 -0.42
N LEU A 31 -1.46 -8.92 -0.86
CA LEU A 31 -0.79 -8.85 -2.16
C LEU A 31 0.35 -9.89 -2.26
N ALA A 32 1.18 -10.01 -1.21
CA ALA A 32 2.24 -11.01 -1.15
C ALA A 32 1.69 -12.44 -1.25
N GLU A 33 0.61 -12.76 -0.54
CA GLU A 33 -0.05 -14.08 -0.62
C GLU A 33 -0.59 -14.38 -2.01
N LEU A 34 -1.24 -13.41 -2.65
CA LEU A 34 -1.77 -13.57 -4.02
C LEU A 34 -0.64 -13.74 -5.04
N ASN A 35 0.46 -13.01 -4.85
CA ASN A 35 1.65 -13.13 -5.68
C ASN A 35 2.27 -14.52 -5.60
N GLU A 36 2.34 -15.10 -4.39
CA GLU A 36 2.83 -16.46 -4.19
C GLU A 36 1.90 -17.52 -4.82
N LYS A 37 0.58 -17.35 -4.70
CA LYS A 37 -0.38 -18.22 -5.39
C LYS A 37 -0.20 -18.19 -6.90
N CYS A 38 -0.04 -17.00 -7.49
CA CYS A 38 0.23 -16.87 -8.92
C CYS A 38 1.59 -17.45 -9.32
N ARG A 39 2.63 -17.30 -8.49
CA ARG A 39 3.96 -17.89 -8.72
C ARG A 39 3.88 -19.41 -8.87
N LYS A 40 3.23 -20.07 -7.90
CA LYS A 40 3.00 -21.52 -7.90
C LYS A 40 2.19 -21.97 -9.10
N CYS A 41 1.11 -21.25 -9.42
CA CYS A 41 0.24 -21.57 -10.55
C CYS A 41 0.94 -21.48 -11.91
N LEU A 42 1.86 -20.52 -12.07
CA LEU A 42 2.62 -20.32 -13.30
C LEU A 42 3.95 -21.10 -13.33
N ALA A 43 4.22 -21.93 -12.31
CA ALA A 43 5.49 -22.65 -12.14
C ALA A 43 6.74 -21.73 -12.27
N LEU A 44 6.62 -20.47 -11.82
CA LEU A 44 7.69 -19.49 -11.97
C LEU A 44 8.75 -19.69 -10.89
N GLN A 45 10.01 -19.94 -11.30
CA GLN A 45 11.16 -20.04 -10.40
C GLN A 45 11.78 -18.67 -10.03
N SER A 46 11.43 -17.61 -10.78
CA SER A 46 11.99 -16.26 -10.60
C SER A 46 11.23 -15.44 -9.56
N SER A 47 11.97 -14.57 -8.85
CA SER A 47 11.42 -13.52 -7.98
C SER A 47 10.73 -12.41 -8.78
N SER A 48 11.19 -12.12 -10.01
CA SER A 48 10.57 -11.18 -10.93
C SER A 48 9.47 -11.90 -11.73
N ILE A 49 8.23 -11.65 -11.34
CA ILE A 49 7.08 -12.25 -12.02
C ILE A 49 6.55 -11.27 -13.05
N ASP A 50 6.73 -11.62 -14.32
CA ASP A 50 5.97 -11.00 -15.40
C ASP A 50 4.55 -11.59 -15.43
N TYR A 51 3.67 -10.95 -14.69
CA TYR A 51 2.27 -11.38 -14.57
C TYR A 51 1.45 -11.15 -15.83
N SER A 52 1.99 -10.50 -16.88
CA SER A 52 1.31 -10.35 -18.18
C SER A 52 1.05 -11.71 -18.84
N LYS A 53 1.87 -12.72 -18.51
CA LYS A 53 1.78 -14.10 -19.01
C LYS A 53 0.51 -14.86 -18.54
N CYS A 54 -0.14 -14.40 -17.47
CA CYS A 54 -1.40 -14.99 -17.03
C CYS A 54 -2.55 -14.42 -17.84
N VAL A 55 -3.10 -15.16 -18.82
CA VAL A 55 -4.21 -14.68 -19.67
C VAL A 55 -5.61 -14.97 -19.10
N ASN A 56 -5.71 -15.80 -18.06
CA ASN A 56 -7.01 -16.13 -17.44
C ASN A 56 -7.59 -14.94 -16.66
N MET A 57 -8.48 -14.18 -17.31
CA MET A 57 -9.16 -13.03 -16.72
C MET A 57 -10.27 -13.41 -15.74
N ALA A 58 -10.78 -14.65 -15.78
CA ALA A 58 -11.74 -15.17 -14.81
C ALA A 58 -11.09 -15.65 -13.50
N CYS A 59 -9.75 -15.66 -13.43
CA CYS A 59 -9.04 -16.03 -12.22
C CYS A 59 -9.28 -15.02 -11.09
N MET A 60 -9.97 -15.45 -10.04
CA MET A 60 -10.26 -14.63 -8.86
C MET A 60 -9.00 -14.06 -8.18
N VAL A 61 -7.90 -14.81 -8.18
CA VAL A 61 -6.60 -14.34 -7.64
C VAL A 61 -6.07 -13.17 -8.47
N LYS A 62 -6.11 -13.27 -9.81
CA LYS A 62 -5.69 -12.21 -10.71
C LYS A 62 -6.55 -10.95 -10.54
N GLN A 63 -7.87 -11.12 -10.52
CA GLN A 63 -8.81 -10.01 -10.34
C GLN A 63 -8.58 -9.29 -9.01
N LYS A 64 -8.45 -10.04 -7.91
CA LYS A 64 -8.18 -9.46 -6.58
C LYS A 64 -6.85 -8.71 -6.52
N ARG A 65 -5.82 -9.20 -7.20
CA ARG A 65 -4.53 -8.51 -7.31
C ARG A 65 -4.64 -7.20 -8.08
N ILE A 66 -5.35 -7.19 -9.21
CA ILE A 66 -5.60 -5.96 -10.00
C ILE A 66 -6.33 -4.92 -9.16
N LEU A 67 -7.33 -5.35 -8.38
CA LEU A 67 -8.05 -4.46 -7.47
C LEU A 67 -7.14 -3.88 -6.38
N LEU A 68 -6.31 -4.71 -5.74
CA LEU A 68 -5.33 -4.24 -4.75
C LEU A 68 -4.29 -3.29 -5.35
N GLY A 69 -3.84 -3.52 -6.58
CA GLY A 69 -2.94 -2.61 -7.29
C GLY A 69 -3.55 -1.24 -7.60
N ARG A 70 -4.87 -1.10 -7.53
CA ARG A 70 -5.60 0.18 -7.63
C ARG A 70 -5.91 0.80 -6.26
N SER A 71 -5.59 0.11 -5.17
CA SER A 71 -5.84 0.62 -3.83
C SER A 71 -5.02 1.88 -3.56
N LYS A 72 -5.60 2.78 -2.76
CA LYS A 72 -4.97 4.03 -2.32
C LYS A 72 -4.38 3.92 -0.91
N ALA A 73 -4.28 2.73 -0.32
CA ALA A 73 -3.78 2.58 1.06
C ALA A 73 -2.34 3.10 1.23
N GLU A 74 -1.47 2.88 0.25
CA GLU A 74 -0.12 3.45 0.27
C GLU A 74 -0.14 4.98 0.20
N LEU A 75 -0.98 5.54 -0.68
CA LEU A 75 -1.17 6.99 -0.79
C LEU A 75 -1.73 7.60 0.50
N ALA A 76 -2.64 6.90 1.18
CA ALA A 76 -3.19 7.33 2.47
C ALA A 76 -2.13 7.34 3.58
N VAL A 77 -1.17 6.41 3.58
CA VAL A 77 -0.03 6.49 4.50
C VAL A 77 0.91 7.64 4.12
N ARG A 78 1.16 7.84 2.81
CA ARG A 78 2.00 8.93 2.31
C ARG A 78 1.40 10.31 2.57
N SER A 79 0.08 10.47 2.57
CA SER A 79 -0.56 11.76 2.88
C SER A 79 -0.35 12.20 4.33
N HIS A 80 -0.02 11.27 5.22
CA HIS A 80 0.36 11.56 6.60
C HIS A 80 1.88 11.74 6.80
N SER A 81 2.68 11.50 5.76
CA SER A 81 4.13 11.73 5.82
C SER A 81 4.38 13.23 5.85
N LEU A 82 5.13 13.69 6.86
CA LEU A 82 5.63 15.06 6.93
C LEU A 82 6.50 15.34 5.69
N THR A 83 5.90 15.88 4.64
CA THR A 83 6.68 16.49 3.56
C THR A 83 7.09 17.87 4.06
N GLU A 84 8.36 18.22 3.91
CA GLU A 84 9.01 19.46 4.39
C GLU A 84 8.26 20.76 4.01
N ARG A 85 7.26 20.70 3.12
CA ARG A 85 6.43 21.83 2.67
C ARG A 85 5.44 22.35 3.72
N GLY A 86 5.26 21.66 4.85
CA GLY A 86 4.39 22.14 5.94
C GLY A 86 5.01 23.25 6.80
N PHE A 87 6.31 23.52 6.67
CA PHE A 87 7.01 24.55 7.47
C PHE A 87 6.94 25.97 6.87
N SER A 88 6.35 26.15 5.68
CA SER A 88 6.48 27.41 4.92
C SER A 88 5.22 28.29 4.89
N GLN A 89 4.28 28.14 5.81
CA GLN A 89 3.11 29.04 5.90
C GLN A 89 2.78 29.45 7.33
N GLN A 90 3.75 29.99 8.06
CA GLN A 90 3.48 30.96 9.13
C GLN A 90 4.57 32.03 9.11
N GLN A 91 4.42 33.01 8.21
CA GLN A 91 4.84 34.39 8.43
C GLN A 91 3.58 35.21 8.70
#